data_AF-A0A941CRF5-F1
#
_entry.id   AF-A0A941CRF5-F1
#
_cell.length_a   1.000
_cell.length_b   1.000
_cell.length_c   1.000
_cell.angle_alpha   90.00
_cell.angle_beta   90.00
_cell.angle_gamma   90.00
#
_symmetry.space_group_name_H-M   'P 1'
#
loop_
_entity.id
_entity.type
_entity.pdbx_description
1 polymer ?
#
loop_
_entity_poly.entity_id
_entity_poly.type
_entity_poly.pdbx_seq_one_letter_code
_entity_poly.pdbx_strand_id
1 'polypeptide(L)'
;MNKLFKYKFKLTMIFIVVFIILTGPTLTFLSLRYGEMNTIDFMVSITSISIAFIALIVALSTYFSIDSVNNITKMEGNILENDDYSTSIAEIARKYDQNTADETAEAVFNDLENRFSKRNSNTAVKLANNLQAFIDIIVVFPSLFDTKNKKHESNMERMQSLLNQIDKRINSILTVSVGNLTLIEETQKLIKAIIYYQKLATTHNLRPVAELLEVKGSIIKNSVTRTVYYNYVGLFSLKKVFQEVQNQLNVHDVNEIETIEYIIENKSTLSRKSLEIISIYLQEAESSFERANENSLNDFMWQSFIKYNQARVYFWKQHLLNSEPEETWKEYMNEAIYARKRLSLFIDDVVDGKDTHLKNHFLYQEYIASLVNFNYAIATQQDITNPHHTYSYPSYIGLSNHPYVREDFTMPFSRIARYQERIRERANSVLVEN
;
A
#
# COMPACT_ATOMS: atom_id res chain seq x y z
N MET A 1 5.68 13.71 -28.17
CA MET A 1 5.35 14.88 -29.03
C MET A 1 3.86 14.84 -29.39
N ASN A 2 3.07 15.76 -28.81
CA ASN A 2 1.60 15.72 -28.81
C ASN A 2 0.99 15.77 -30.24
N LYS A 3 -0.07 15.00 -30.52
CA LYS A 3 -0.76 14.98 -31.84
C LYS A 3 -1.21 16.39 -32.26
N LEU A 4 -1.63 17.20 -31.28
CA LEU A 4 -2.04 18.59 -31.49
C LEU A 4 -0.89 19.49 -31.99
N PHE A 5 0.34 19.26 -31.52
CA PHE A 5 1.50 20.04 -31.94
C PHE A 5 1.95 19.65 -33.36
N LYS A 6 1.99 18.34 -33.68
CA LYS A 6 2.24 17.88 -35.06
C LYS A 6 1.19 18.42 -36.05
N TYR A 7 -0.07 18.50 -35.63
CA TYR A 7 -1.15 19.06 -36.43
C TYR A 7 -0.99 20.57 -36.64
N LYS A 8 -0.74 21.35 -35.57
CA LYS A 8 -0.49 22.79 -35.67
C LYS A 8 0.75 23.11 -36.51
N PHE A 9 1.83 22.35 -36.35
CA PHE A 9 3.05 22.50 -37.15
C PHE A 9 2.80 22.24 -38.64
N LYS A 10 2.08 21.16 -38.97
CA LYS A 10 1.67 20.88 -40.36
C LYS A 10 0.78 22.00 -40.91
N LEU A 11 -0.17 22.50 -40.12
CA LEU A 11 -1.06 23.58 -40.52
C LEU A 11 -0.30 24.89 -40.80
N THR A 12 0.68 25.24 -39.95
CA THR A 12 1.52 26.42 -40.14
C THR A 12 2.43 26.30 -41.36
N MET A 13 3.03 25.13 -41.61
CA MET A 13 3.83 24.89 -42.82
C MET A 13 2.96 24.96 -44.08
N ILE A 14 1.74 24.39 -44.04
CA ILE A 14 0.77 24.51 -45.13
C ILE A 14 0.41 25.98 -45.36
N PHE A 15 0.18 26.75 -44.29
CA PHE A 15 -0.14 28.18 -44.41
C PHE A 15 1.00 28.99 -45.03
N ILE A 16 2.25 28.72 -44.66
CA ILE A 16 3.43 29.38 -45.26
C ILE A 16 3.55 29.02 -46.75
N VAL A 17 3.37 27.75 -47.10
CA VAL A 17 3.41 27.30 -48.50
C VAL A 17 2.27 27.93 -49.31
N VAL A 18 1.06 27.97 -48.76
CA VAL A 18 -0.11 28.61 -49.39
C VAL A 18 0.11 30.12 -49.54
N PHE A 19 0.71 30.78 -48.54
CA PHE A 19 1.05 32.19 -48.61
C PHE A 19 2.04 32.47 -49.75
N ILE A 20 3.13 31.69 -49.85
CA ILE A 20 4.10 31.81 -50.94
C ILE A 20 3.46 31.56 -52.31
N ILE A 21 2.60 30.54 -52.42
CA ILE A 21 1.88 30.19 -53.66
C ILE A 21 0.85 31.26 -54.04
N LEU A 22 0.24 31.97 -53.09
CA LEU A 22 -0.72 33.04 -53.38
C LEU A 22 -0.03 34.37 -53.72
N THR A 23 1.09 34.69 -53.06
CA THR A 23 1.83 35.93 -53.31
C THR A 23 2.62 35.88 -54.61
N GLY A 24 3.16 34.72 -54.99
CA GLY A 24 3.98 34.59 -56.22
C GLY A 24 3.24 34.98 -57.51
N PRO A 25 2.09 34.35 -57.85
CA PRO A 25 1.34 34.63 -59.07
C PRO A 25 0.70 36.02 -59.10
N THR A 26 0.25 36.52 -57.94
CA THR A 26 -0.31 37.88 -57.83
C THR A 26 0.75 38.94 -58.10
N LEU A 27 2.02 38.68 -57.76
CA LEU A 27 3.15 39.56 -58.08
C LEU A 27 3.57 39.49 -59.55
N THR A 28 3.59 38.30 -60.16
CA THR A 28 3.84 38.17 -61.61
C THR A 28 2.78 38.93 -62.40
N PHE A 29 1.51 38.83 -61.99
CA PHE A 29 0.40 39.57 -62.58
C PHE A 29 0.53 41.10 -62.41
N LEU A 30 0.88 41.58 -61.22
CA LEU A 30 1.06 43.02 -60.95
C LEU A 30 2.28 43.59 -61.69
N SER A 31 3.39 42.85 -61.78
CA SER A 31 4.59 43.27 -62.50
C SER A 31 4.37 43.40 -64.01
N LEU A 32 3.62 42.46 -64.61
CA LEU A 32 3.24 42.50 -66.03
C LEU A 32 2.29 43.67 -66.35
N ARG A 33 1.52 44.15 -65.36
CA ARG A 33 0.48 45.18 -65.55
C ARG A 33 0.96 46.60 -65.26
N TYR A 34 1.91 46.78 -64.33
CA TYR A 34 2.29 48.11 -63.83
C TYR A 34 3.76 48.50 -64.08
N GLY A 35 4.59 47.64 -64.67
CA GLY A 35 5.87 48.00 -65.33
C GLY A 35 7.01 48.57 -64.47
N GLU A 36 6.78 48.99 -63.22
CA GLU A 36 7.76 49.76 -62.42
C GLU A 36 8.03 49.19 -61.00
N MET A 37 7.80 47.90 -60.77
CA MET A 37 8.22 47.27 -59.51
C MET A 37 9.54 46.54 -59.70
N ASN A 38 10.56 46.86 -58.88
CA ASN A 38 11.79 46.08 -58.79
C ASN A 38 11.47 44.72 -58.16
N THR A 39 10.99 43.80 -58.99
CA THR A 39 10.45 42.49 -58.60
C THR A 39 11.48 41.63 -57.85
N ILE A 40 12.77 41.84 -58.14
CA ILE A 40 13.88 41.13 -57.50
C ILE A 40 13.99 41.52 -56.02
N ASP A 41 14.04 42.82 -55.69
CA ASP A 41 14.20 43.29 -54.31
C ASP A 41 13.02 42.87 -53.41
N PHE A 42 11.81 42.89 -53.97
CA PHE A 42 10.61 42.46 -53.26
C PHE A 42 10.56 40.94 -53.07
N MET A 43 10.94 40.15 -54.08
CA MET A 43 11.09 38.70 -53.95
C MET A 43 12.12 38.33 -52.88
N VAL A 44 13.28 38.99 -52.90
CA VAL A 44 14.32 38.81 -51.88
C VAL A 44 13.78 39.13 -50.48
N SER A 45 12.97 40.18 -50.34
CA SER A 45 12.36 40.56 -49.06
C SER A 45 11.36 39.51 -48.55
N ILE A 46 10.44 39.02 -49.39
CA ILE A 46 9.47 37.98 -49.01
C ILE A 46 10.17 36.66 -48.68
N THR A 47 11.14 36.25 -49.51
CA THR A 47 11.91 35.03 -49.26
C THR A 47 12.71 35.15 -47.96
N SER A 48 13.30 36.30 -47.67
CA SER A 48 14.03 36.55 -46.42
C SER A 48 13.11 36.49 -45.19
N ILE A 49 11.92 37.08 -45.26
CA ILE A 49 10.91 36.99 -44.18
C ILE A 49 10.47 35.53 -43.97
N SER A 50 10.28 34.79 -45.07
CA SER A 50 9.87 33.38 -45.02
C SER A 50 10.96 32.50 -44.38
N ILE A 51 12.22 32.70 -44.75
CA ILE A 51 13.37 32.02 -44.15
C ILE A 51 13.48 32.36 -42.66
N ALA A 52 13.35 33.64 -42.29
CA ALA A 52 13.37 34.06 -40.88
C ALA A 52 12.25 33.42 -40.06
N PHE A 53 11.04 33.30 -40.62
CA PHE A 53 9.91 32.68 -39.94
C PHE A 53 10.09 31.16 -39.79
N ILE A 54 10.61 30.48 -40.81
CA ILE A 54 10.99 29.06 -40.72
C ILE A 54 12.07 28.86 -39.64
N ALA A 55 13.10 29.72 -39.63
CA ALA A 55 14.16 29.67 -38.63
C ALA A 55 13.62 29.89 -37.22
N LEU A 56 12.70 30.84 -37.01
CA LEU A 56 12.03 31.07 -35.72
C LEU A 56 11.22 29.85 -35.28
N ILE A 57 10.50 29.20 -36.20
CA ILE A 57 9.73 27.98 -35.90
C ILE A 57 10.67 26.84 -35.50
N VAL A 58 11.77 26.65 -36.24
CA VAL A 58 12.78 25.63 -35.89
C VAL A 58 13.39 25.95 -34.53
N ALA A 59 13.76 27.20 -34.27
CA ALA A 59 14.30 27.63 -32.98
C ALA A 59 13.30 27.40 -31.83
N LEU A 60 12.03 27.74 -32.00
CA LEU A 60 10.98 27.48 -31.01
C LEU A 60 10.75 25.98 -30.81
N SER A 61 10.72 25.19 -31.88
CA SER A 61 10.58 23.73 -31.80
C SER A 61 11.78 23.10 -31.07
N THR A 62 12.99 23.57 -31.34
CA THR A 62 14.22 23.13 -30.67
C THR A 62 14.21 23.55 -29.20
N TYR A 63 13.82 24.79 -28.89
CA TYR A 63 13.68 25.28 -27.52
C TYR A 63 12.67 24.45 -26.72
N PHE A 64 11.47 24.21 -27.25
CA PHE A 64 10.47 23.38 -26.59
C PHE A 64 10.90 21.92 -26.48
N SER A 65 11.65 21.39 -27.46
CA SER A 65 12.20 20.04 -27.36
C SER A 65 13.22 19.94 -26.23
N ILE A 66 14.16 20.89 -26.15
CA ILE A 66 15.19 20.95 -25.10
C ILE A 66 14.54 21.16 -23.72
N ASP A 67 13.56 22.06 -23.61
CA ASP A 67 12.85 22.30 -22.33
C ASP A 67 12.01 21.08 -21.91
N SER A 68 11.40 20.36 -22.87
CA SER A 68 10.71 19.11 -22.56
C SER A 68 11.68 18.03 -22.06
N VAL A 69 12.87 17.91 -22.66
CA VAL A 69 13.91 16.97 -22.22
C VAL A 69 14.42 17.37 -20.84
N ASN A 70 14.72 18.65 -20.62
CA ASN A 70 15.19 19.17 -19.32
C ASN A 70 14.14 19.05 -18.19
N ASN A 71 12.85 19.06 -18.51
CA ASN A 71 11.80 18.82 -17.51
C ASN A 71 11.53 17.32 -17.30
N ILE A 72 11.79 16.47 -18.30
CA ILE A 72 11.73 15.01 -18.19
C ILE A 72 12.91 14.48 -17.36
N THR A 73 14.13 15.00 -17.56
CA THR A 73 15.33 14.59 -16.79
C THR A 73 15.26 14.97 -15.32
N LYS A 74 14.49 16.01 -14.94
CA LYS A 74 14.24 16.39 -13.53
C LYS A 74 13.48 15.34 -12.72
N MET A 75 12.87 14.34 -13.37
CA MET A 75 12.17 13.24 -12.72
C MET A 75 12.98 11.94 -12.65
N GLU A 76 14.16 11.91 -13.27
CA GLU A 76 15.04 10.74 -13.24
C GLU A 76 15.61 10.57 -11.82
N GLY A 77 15.43 9.39 -11.23
CA GLY A 77 15.84 9.14 -9.83
C GLY A 77 14.87 9.70 -8.78
N ASN A 78 13.58 9.82 -9.11
CA ASN A 78 12.56 10.18 -8.12
C ASN A 78 12.31 9.04 -7.12
N ILE A 79 11.63 9.34 -6.02
CA ILE A 79 11.45 8.39 -4.91
C ILE A 79 10.74 7.09 -5.31
N LEU A 80 9.85 7.13 -6.31
CA LEU A 80 9.10 5.95 -6.77
C LEU A 80 9.98 5.01 -7.62
N GLU A 81 11.14 5.48 -8.07
CA GLU A 81 12.16 4.68 -8.77
C GLU A 81 13.26 4.15 -7.85
N ASN A 82 13.26 4.53 -6.56
CA ASN A 82 14.32 4.15 -5.63
C ASN A 82 14.08 2.74 -5.07
N ASP A 83 14.84 1.78 -5.56
CA ASP A 83 14.81 0.38 -5.12
C ASP A 83 15.36 0.18 -3.69
N ASP A 84 16.13 1.14 -3.17
CA ASP A 84 16.74 1.08 -1.83
C ASP A 84 15.98 1.96 -0.81
N TYR A 85 14.75 2.37 -1.13
CA TYR A 85 13.95 3.18 -0.22
C TYR A 85 13.61 2.41 1.07
N SER A 86 13.61 3.10 2.21
CA SER A 86 13.16 2.53 3.49
C SER A 86 12.33 3.57 4.23
N THR A 87 11.28 3.09 4.90
CA THR A 87 10.40 3.94 5.68
C THR A 87 11.08 4.29 7.01
N SER A 88 11.25 5.58 7.29
CA SER A 88 11.73 6.04 8.58
C SER A 88 10.63 5.97 9.64
N ILE A 89 10.43 4.80 10.26
CA ILE A 89 9.41 4.62 11.30
C ILE A 89 9.66 5.56 12.50
N ALA A 90 10.91 5.87 12.79
CA ALA A 90 11.26 6.82 13.86
C ALA A 90 10.77 8.24 13.56
N GLU A 91 10.85 8.68 12.30
CA GLU A 91 10.30 9.98 11.89
C GLU A 91 8.78 10.00 12.01
N ILE A 92 8.11 8.93 11.58
CA ILE A 92 6.64 8.78 11.70
C ILE A 92 6.22 8.84 13.17
N ALA A 93 6.90 8.08 14.04
CA ALA A 93 6.57 8.03 15.46
C ALA A 93 6.76 9.38 16.18
N ARG A 94 7.81 10.13 15.84
CA ARG A 94 8.01 11.49 16.39
C ARG A 94 7.01 12.50 15.86
N LYS A 95 6.62 12.36 14.59
CA LYS A 95 5.69 13.30 13.94
C LYS A 95 4.26 13.13 14.44
N TYR A 96 3.85 11.89 14.67
CA TYR A 96 2.50 11.54 15.12
C TYR A 96 2.52 11.01 16.56
N ASP A 97 3.02 11.84 17.47
CA ASP A 97 3.20 11.52 18.90
C ASP A 97 1.93 11.76 19.75
N GLN A 98 0.76 11.78 19.11
CA GLN A 98 -0.50 12.05 19.79
C GLN A 98 -0.94 10.85 20.66
N ASN A 99 -1.67 11.13 21.74
CA ASN A 99 -2.03 10.12 22.74
C ASN A 99 -3.26 9.30 22.30
N THR A 100 -4.16 9.89 21.52
CA THR A 100 -5.42 9.26 21.15
C THR A 100 -5.52 8.98 19.64
N ALA A 101 -6.34 7.98 19.28
CA ALA A 101 -6.64 7.65 17.89
C ALA A 101 -7.22 8.84 17.12
N ASP A 102 -8.06 9.66 17.77
CA ASP A 102 -8.74 10.79 17.14
C ASP A 102 -7.79 11.96 16.88
N GLU A 103 -6.89 12.27 17.82
CA GLU A 103 -5.86 13.29 17.63
C GLU A 103 -4.83 12.86 16.58
N THR A 104 -4.44 11.59 16.60
CA THR A 104 -3.55 11.01 15.59
C THR A 104 -4.18 11.10 14.20
N ALA A 105 -5.47 10.76 14.09
CA ALA A 105 -6.20 10.88 12.82
C ALA A 105 -6.23 12.33 12.31
N GLU A 106 -6.54 13.28 13.19
CA GLU A 106 -6.55 14.70 12.86
C GLU A 106 -5.18 15.18 12.37
N ALA A 107 -4.09 14.80 13.07
CA ALA A 107 -2.73 15.14 12.68
C ALA A 107 -2.32 14.53 11.32
N VAL A 108 -2.68 13.26 11.09
CA VAL A 108 -2.41 12.57 9.82
C VAL A 108 -3.15 13.24 8.66
N PHE A 109 -4.47 13.47 8.80
CA PHE A 109 -5.24 14.08 7.72
C PHE A 109 -4.78 15.52 7.44
N ASN A 110 -4.50 16.32 8.47
CA ASN A 110 -4.00 17.69 8.28
C ASN A 110 -2.65 17.70 7.53
N ASP A 111 -1.75 16.75 7.83
CA ASP A 111 -0.49 16.62 7.11
C ASP A 111 -0.71 16.20 5.64
N LEU A 112 -1.51 15.17 5.41
CA LEU A 112 -1.80 14.67 4.06
C LEU A 112 -2.49 15.73 3.19
N GLU A 113 -3.52 16.39 3.71
CA GLU A 113 -4.23 17.47 3.02
C GLU A 113 -3.29 18.64 2.68
N ASN A 114 -2.40 19.00 3.61
CA ASN A 114 -1.39 20.02 3.35
C ASN A 114 -0.38 19.59 2.28
N ARG A 115 0.09 18.33 2.30
CA ARG A 115 0.99 17.77 1.29
C ARG A 115 0.37 17.80 -0.10
N PHE A 116 -0.89 17.39 -0.24
CA PHE A 116 -1.59 17.34 -1.53
C PHE A 116 -2.25 18.67 -1.97
N SER A 117 -2.08 19.73 -1.17
CA SER A 117 -2.49 21.09 -1.53
C SER A 117 -1.86 21.56 -2.85
N LYS A 118 -2.49 22.57 -3.49
CA LYS A 118 -2.03 23.11 -4.78
C LYS A 118 -0.58 23.58 -4.75
N ARG A 119 -0.11 24.10 -3.61
CA ARG A 119 1.23 24.65 -3.45
C ARG A 119 2.29 23.54 -3.27
N ASN A 120 1.92 22.47 -2.57
CA ASN A 120 2.86 21.43 -2.13
C ASN A 120 2.91 20.21 -3.06
N SER A 121 1.95 20.06 -3.97
CA SER A 121 1.94 19.04 -5.05
C SER A 121 1.94 19.67 -6.45
N ASN A 122 2.65 20.79 -6.63
CA ASN A 122 2.67 21.55 -7.89
C ASN A 122 3.62 20.99 -8.96
N THR A 123 4.47 20.01 -8.60
CA THR A 123 5.41 19.36 -9.51
C THR A 123 5.29 17.85 -9.38
N ALA A 124 5.66 17.12 -10.43
CA ALA A 124 5.59 15.68 -10.44
C ALA A 124 6.50 15.00 -9.41
N VAL A 125 7.71 15.56 -9.17
CA VAL A 125 8.62 15.08 -8.11
C VAL A 125 7.98 15.22 -6.73
N LYS A 126 7.38 16.39 -6.43
CA LYS A 126 6.68 16.57 -5.14
C LYS A 126 5.47 15.66 -5.02
N LEU A 127 4.72 15.46 -6.10
CA LEU A 127 3.60 14.53 -6.10
C LEU A 127 4.07 13.10 -5.80
N ALA A 128 5.12 12.64 -6.46
CA ALA A 128 5.73 11.33 -6.22
C ALA A 128 6.17 11.18 -4.75
N ASN A 129 6.85 12.18 -4.19
CA ASN A 129 7.24 12.21 -2.78
C ASN A 129 6.04 12.16 -1.83
N ASN A 130 4.96 12.89 -2.15
CA ASN A 130 3.76 12.89 -1.34
C ASN A 130 2.97 11.58 -1.43
N LEU A 131 2.97 10.92 -2.60
CA LEU A 131 2.39 9.58 -2.77
C LEU A 131 3.16 8.53 -1.95
N GLN A 132 4.50 8.57 -1.99
CA GLN A 132 5.31 7.67 -1.16
C GLN A 132 5.06 7.91 0.33
N ALA A 133 5.07 9.18 0.78
CA ALA A 133 4.77 9.51 2.17
C ALA A 133 3.37 9.04 2.59
N PHE A 134 2.40 9.06 1.68
CA PHE A 134 1.07 8.52 1.95
C PHE A 134 1.11 6.99 2.10
N ILE A 135 1.84 6.26 1.25
CA ILE A 135 2.08 4.82 1.44
C ILE A 135 2.71 4.54 2.81
N ASP A 136 3.71 5.30 3.24
CA ASP A 136 4.37 5.11 4.54
C ASP A 136 3.41 5.33 5.72
N ILE A 137 2.50 6.30 5.61
CA ILE A 137 1.54 6.64 6.66
C ILE A 137 0.41 5.62 6.73
N ILE A 138 -0.21 5.29 5.60
CA ILE A 138 -1.46 4.52 5.58
C ILE A 138 -1.28 3.09 6.13
N VAL A 139 -0.09 2.54 5.97
CA VAL A 139 0.25 1.19 6.42
C VAL A 139 0.53 1.13 7.92
N VAL A 140 1.02 2.22 8.51
CA VAL A 140 1.32 2.33 9.95
C VAL A 140 0.05 2.62 10.76
N PHE A 141 -0.93 3.31 10.18
CA PHE A 141 -2.15 3.71 10.87
C PHE A 141 -3.41 3.07 10.27
N PRO A 142 -3.56 1.73 10.29
CA PRO A 142 -4.79 1.09 9.84
C PRO A 142 -6.02 1.52 10.68
N SER A 143 -5.79 1.99 11.91
CA SER A 143 -6.85 2.51 12.80
C SER A 143 -7.55 3.77 12.28
N LEU A 144 -6.98 4.49 11.30
CA LEU A 144 -7.65 5.63 10.65
C LEU A 144 -8.97 5.23 9.98
N PHE A 145 -9.10 3.95 9.63
CA PHE A 145 -10.24 3.38 8.90
C PHE A 145 -11.07 2.41 9.75
N ASP A 146 -10.80 2.31 11.05
CA ASP A 146 -11.56 1.43 11.93
C ASP A 146 -13.02 1.92 12.02
N THR A 147 -13.96 1.02 11.74
CA THR A 147 -15.41 1.30 11.78
C THR A 147 -15.90 1.57 13.21
N LYS A 148 -15.10 1.23 14.23
CA LYS A 148 -15.40 1.49 15.64
C LYS A 148 -14.99 2.90 16.09
N ASN A 149 -14.31 3.67 15.25
CA ASN A 149 -13.94 5.05 15.57
C ASN A 149 -15.19 5.96 15.54
N LYS A 150 -15.38 6.79 16.58
CA LYS A 150 -16.48 7.78 16.65
C LYS A 150 -16.48 8.78 15.49
N LYS A 151 -15.30 9.10 14.95
CA LYS A 151 -15.09 9.98 13.80
C LYS A 151 -14.95 9.22 12.48
N HIS A 152 -15.30 7.93 12.42
CA HIS A 152 -15.13 7.11 11.23
C HIS A 152 -15.71 7.77 9.97
N GLU A 153 -16.97 8.23 10.02
CA GLU A 153 -17.62 8.87 8.87
C GLU A 153 -16.87 10.13 8.40
N SER A 154 -16.49 11.00 9.33
CA SER A 154 -15.73 12.22 9.02
C SER A 154 -14.36 11.91 8.40
N ASN A 155 -13.63 10.94 8.95
CA ASN A 155 -12.35 10.49 8.42
C ASN A 155 -12.50 9.93 6.99
N MET A 156 -13.58 9.18 6.73
CA MET A 156 -13.88 8.64 5.41
C MET A 156 -14.19 9.74 4.37
N GLU A 157 -14.92 10.78 4.77
CA GLU A 157 -15.18 11.94 3.90
C GLU A 157 -13.90 12.70 3.56
N ARG A 158 -13.06 12.97 4.57
CA ARG A 158 -11.73 13.59 4.37
C ARG A 158 -10.86 12.75 3.44
N MET A 159 -10.85 11.43 3.62
CA MET A 159 -10.12 10.53 2.75
C MET A 159 -10.61 10.57 1.30
N GLN A 160 -11.93 10.53 1.07
CA GLN A 160 -12.48 10.62 -0.28
C GLN A 160 -12.15 11.97 -0.93
N SER A 161 -12.21 13.06 -0.16
CA SER A 161 -11.77 14.37 -0.61
C SER A 161 -10.30 14.37 -1.01
N LEU A 162 -9.43 13.76 -0.19
CA LEU A 162 -7.99 13.63 -0.47
C LEU A 162 -7.74 12.83 -1.75
N LEU A 163 -8.38 11.68 -1.94
CA LEU A 163 -8.28 10.88 -3.16
C LEU A 163 -8.69 11.67 -4.40
N ASN A 164 -9.80 12.39 -4.32
CA ASN A 164 -10.28 13.26 -5.41
C ASN A 164 -9.27 14.40 -5.71
N GLN A 165 -8.60 14.92 -4.68
CA GLN A 165 -7.54 15.91 -4.85
C GLN A 165 -6.33 15.30 -5.56
N ILE A 166 -5.90 14.09 -5.17
CA ILE A 166 -4.80 13.37 -5.82
C ILE A 166 -5.12 13.12 -7.29
N ASP A 167 -6.33 12.63 -7.61
CA ASP A 167 -6.80 12.43 -8.99
C ASP A 167 -6.70 13.71 -9.82
N LYS A 168 -7.18 14.83 -9.27
CA LYS A 168 -7.09 16.15 -9.95
C LYS A 168 -5.63 16.58 -10.17
N ARG A 169 -4.72 16.27 -9.23
CA ARG A 169 -3.31 16.63 -9.33
C ARG A 169 -2.60 15.82 -10.41
N ILE A 170 -2.79 14.51 -10.43
CA ILE A 170 -2.21 13.62 -11.47
C ILE A 170 -2.64 14.11 -12.86
N ASN A 171 -3.94 14.36 -13.05
CA ASN A 171 -4.48 14.84 -14.32
C ASN A 171 -3.97 16.24 -14.74
N SER A 172 -3.51 17.05 -13.79
CA SER A 172 -3.01 18.41 -14.07
C SER A 172 -1.53 18.47 -14.45
N ILE A 173 -0.79 17.37 -14.30
CA ILE A 173 0.64 17.32 -14.56
C ILE A 173 0.88 17.01 -16.05
N LEU A 174 1.34 18.02 -16.80
CA LEU A 174 1.46 17.97 -18.26
C LEU A 174 2.85 17.51 -18.77
N THR A 175 3.87 17.42 -17.91
CA THR A 175 5.28 17.24 -18.31
C THR A 175 5.97 16.13 -17.53
N VAL A 176 5.56 14.87 -17.75
CA VAL A 176 6.19 13.68 -17.14
C VAL A 176 6.45 12.63 -18.21
N SER A 177 7.53 11.86 -18.07
CA SER A 177 7.78 10.70 -18.92
C SER A 177 6.68 9.66 -18.75
N VAL A 178 6.41 8.87 -19.80
CA VAL A 178 5.36 7.83 -19.74
C VAL A 178 5.61 6.85 -18.57
N GLY A 179 6.86 6.44 -18.36
CA GLY A 179 7.23 5.54 -17.25
C GLY A 179 6.93 6.11 -15.87
N ASN A 180 7.33 7.37 -15.61
CA ASN A 180 7.07 8.01 -14.32
C ASN A 180 5.58 8.29 -14.09
N LEU A 181 4.83 8.61 -15.16
CA LEU A 181 3.38 8.75 -15.06
C LEU A 181 2.73 7.40 -14.70
N THR A 182 3.18 6.30 -15.32
CA THR A 182 2.71 4.95 -14.96
C THR A 182 3.02 4.62 -13.49
N LEU A 183 4.22 4.91 -13.00
CA LEU A 183 4.55 4.69 -11.58
C LEU A 183 3.64 5.49 -10.64
N ILE A 184 3.37 6.75 -10.96
CA ILE A 184 2.45 7.61 -10.19
C ILE A 184 1.03 7.04 -10.19
N GLU A 185 0.52 6.62 -11.36
CA GLU A 185 -0.82 6.04 -11.50
C GLU A 185 -0.95 4.71 -10.76
N GLU A 186 0.02 3.81 -10.87
CA GLU A 186 0.00 2.52 -10.18
C GLU A 186 0.14 2.69 -8.65
N THR A 187 0.97 3.63 -8.20
CA THR A 187 1.06 3.98 -6.76
C THR A 187 -0.27 4.52 -6.23
N GLN A 188 -0.96 5.36 -7.02
CA GLN A 188 -2.27 5.86 -6.64
C GLN A 188 -3.33 4.74 -6.57
N LYS A 189 -3.35 3.83 -7.55
CA LYS A 189 -4.25 2.65 -7.52
C LYS A 189 -3.99 1.81 -6.28
N LEU A 190 -2.72 1.60 -5.94
CA LEU A 190 -2.34 0.89 -4.72
C LEU A 190 -2.89 1.58 -3.46
N ILE A 191 -2.72 2.90 -3.33
CA ILE A 191 -3.28 3.67 -2.21
C ILE A 191 -4.81 3.45 -2.10
N LYS A 192 -5.54 3.57 -3.22
CA LYS A 192 -6.99 3.33 -3.26
C LYS A 192 -7.32 1.90 -2.79
N ALA A 193 -6.64 0.90 -3.34
CA ALA A 193 -6.85 -0.50 -2.97
C ALA A 193 -6.59 -0.77 -1.47
N ILE A 194 -5.54 -0.16 -0.89
CA ILE A 194 -5.24 -0.27 0.54
C ILE A 194 -6.36 0.34 1.39
N ILE A 195 -6.79 1.57 1.08
CA ILE A 195 -7.88 2.25 1.80
C ILE A 195 -9.14 1.39 1.77
N TYR A 196 -9.49 0.86 0.60
CA TYR A 196 -10.66 0.00 0.46
C TYR A 196 -10.51 -1.32 1.23
N TYR A 197 -9.34 -1.95 1.20
CA TYR A 197 -9.06 -3.14 2.00
C TYR A 197 -9.24 -2.84 3.49
N GLN A 198 -8.65 -1.76 4.00
CA GLN A 198 -8.70 -1.38 5.40
C GLN A 198 -10.12 -1.05 5.86
N LYS A 199 -10.90 -0.33 5.03
CA LYS A 199 -12.33 -0.07 5.27
C LYS A 199 -13.15 -1.35 5.41
N LEU A 200 -12.83 -2.36 4.60
CA LEU A 200 -13.61 -3.59 4.49
C LEU A 200 -13.01 -4.77 5.25
N ALA A 201 -11.91 -4.57 5.98
CA ALA A 201 -11.20 -5.62 6.68
C ALA A 201 -12.13 -6.45 7.58
N THR A 202 -13.12 -5.80 8.18
CA THR A 202 -14.15 -6.39 9.07
C THR A 202 -15.39 -6.93 8.34
N THR A 203 -15.51 -6.72 7.03
CA THR A 203 -16.68 -7.13 6.23
C THR A 203 -16.38 -8.37 5.37
N HIS A 204 -17.41 -9.16 5.05
CA HIS A 204 -17.31 -10.31 4.12
C HIS A 204 -17.29 -9.91 2.63
N ASN A 205 -17.16 -8.61 2.30
CA ASN A 205 -17.21 -8.13 0.93
C ASN A 205 -15.82 -8.14 0.27
N LEU A 206 -15.63 -9.02 -0.72
CA LEU A 206 -14.36 -9.22 -1.43
C LEU A 206 -14.28 -8.51 -2.78
N ARG A 207 -15.39 -8.03 -3.35
CA ARG A 207 -15.39 -7.37 -4.66
C ARG A 207 -14.41 -6.20 -4.72
N PRO A 208 -14.36 -5.31 -3.71
CA PRO A 208 -13.45 -4.16 -3.74
C PRO A 208 -11.98 -4.52 -3.50
N VAL A 209 -11.70 -5.70 -2.94
CA VAL A 209 -10.32 -6.18 -2.78
C VAL A 209 -9.75 -6.73 -4.09
N ALA A 210 -10.60 -7.05 -5.06
CA ALA A 210 -10.16 -7.41 -6.41
C ALA A 210 -9.46 -6.23 -7.12
N GLU A 211 -9.74 -4.97 -6.73
CA GLU A 211 -9.06 -3.78 -7.28
C GLU A 211 -7.55 -3.79 -6.98
N LEU A 212 -7.12 -4.47 -5.90
CA LEU A 212 -5.70 -4.69 -5.63
C LEU A 212 -5.00 -5.49 -6.74
N LEU A 213 -5.72 -6.43 -7.36
CA LEU A 213 -5.20 -7.24 -8.46
C LEU A 213 -5.12 -6.46 -9.78
N GLU A 214 -5.75 -5.29 -9.86
CA GLU A 214 -5.64 -4.39 -11.02
C GLU A 214 -4.36 -3.54 -10.98
N VAL A 215 -3.68 -3.49 -9.83
CA VAL A 215 -2.38 -2.83 -9.66
C VAL A 215 -1.30 -3.70 -10.32
N LYS A 216 -0.54 -3.10 -11.23
CA LYS A 216 0.57 -3.76 -11.92
C LYS A 216 1.82 -3.77 -11.05
N GLY A 217 1.82 -4.62 -10.02
CA GLY A 217 2.89 -4.69 -9.03
C GLY A 217 4.30 -4.91 -9.59
N SER A 218 4.43 -5.62 -10.71
CA SER A 218 5.73 -5.88 -11.37
C SER A 218 6.41 -4.64 -11.97
N ILE A 219 5.67 -3.53 -12.15
CA ILE A 219 6.21 -2.27 -12.68
C ILE A 219 6.71 -1.36 -11.54
N ILE A 220 6.27 -1.60 -10.30
CA ILE A 220 6.65 -0.81 -9.13
C ILE A 220 8.13 -1.06 -8.83
N LYS A 221 8.93 0.00 -8.78
CA LYS A 221 10.36 -0.06 -8.46
C LYS A 221 10.61 0.14 -6.96
N ASN A 222 10.02 1.18 -6.36
CA ASN A 222 10.20 1.45 -4.93
C ASN A 222 9.96 0.21 -4.05
N SER A 223 10.97 -0.16 -3.25
CA SER A 223 11.00 -1.35 -2.37
C SER A 223 9.85 -1.38 -1.37
N VAL A 224 9.59 -0.27 -0.69
CA VAL A 224 8.47 -0.15 0.26
C VAL A 224 7.14 -0.32 -0.47
N THR A 225 6.97 0.35 -1.61
CA THR A 225 5.72 0.25 -2.39
C THR A 225 5.49 -1.18 -2.89
N ARG A 226 6.54 -1.89 -3.32
CA ARG A 226 6.49 -3.32 -3.67
C ARG A 226 6.13 -4.19 -2.46
N THR A 227 6.80 -3.95 -1.32
CA THR A 227 6.54 -4.64 -0.06
C THR A 227 5.08 -4.52 0.35
N VAL A 228 4.53 -3.30 0.26
CA VAL A 228 3.13 -3.01 0.55
C VAL A 228 2.21 -3.75 -0.40
N TYR A 229 2.44 -3.66 -1.72
CA TYR A 229 1.63 -4.36 -2.70
C TYR A 229 1.57 -5.86 -2.40
N TYR A 230 2.71 -6.53 -2.27
CA TYR A 230 2.76 -7.96 -2.04
C TYR A 230 2.20 -8.37 -0.68
N ASN A 231 2.43 -7.58 0.38
CA ASN A 231 1.84 -7.85 1.69
C ASN A 231 0.30 -7.78 1.64
N TYR A 232 -0.27 -6.80 0.94
CA TYR A 232 -1.73 -6.69 0.79
C TYR A 232 -2.30 -7.79 -0.12
N VAL A 233 -1.57 -8.25 -1.14
CA VAL A 233 -1.99 -9.40 -1.97
C VAL A 233 -2.04 -10.66 -1.11
N GLY A 234 -1.02 -10.88 -0.27
CA GLY A 234 -1.00 -12.01 0.66
C GLY A 234 -2.15 -11.95 1.67
N LEU A 235 -2.43 -10.76 2.21
CA LEU A 235 -3.57 -10.54 3.12
C LEU A 235 -4.92 -10.81 2.44
N PHE A 236 -5.10 -10.38 1.19
CA PHE A 236 -6.29 -10.68 0.40
C PHE A 236 -6.47 -12.19 0.21
N SER A 237 -5.42 -12.89 -0.21
CA SER A 237 -5.45 -14.33 -0.43
C SER A 237 -5.76 -15.09 0.85
N LEU A 238 -5.16 -14.69 1.98
CA LEU A 238 -5.47 -15.28 3.29
C LEU A 238 -6.92 -14.99 3.72
N LYS A 239 -7.45 -13.80 3.45
CA LYS A 239 -8.86 -13.46 3.70
C LYS A 239 -9.81 -14.33 2.86
N LYS A 240 -9.46 -14.64 1.61
CA LYS A 240 -10.22 -15.56 0.75
C LYS A 240 -10.30 -16.96 1.33
N VAL A 241 -9.19 -17.47 1.88
CA VAL A 241 -9.15 -18.76 2.58
C VAL A 241 -10.13 -18.77 3.75
N PHE A 242 -10.06 -17.75 4.61
CA PHE A 242 -10.96 -17.68 5.76
C PHE A 242 -12.42 -17.59 5.36
N GLN A 243 -12.75 -16.82 4.33
CA GLN A 243 -14.13 -16.75 3.87
C GLN A 243 -14.63 -18.08 3.31
N GLU A 244 -13.80 -18.82 2.59
CA GLU A 244 -14.17 -20.15 2.10
C GLU A 244 -14.46 -21.11 3.27
N VAL A 245 -13.59 -21.11 4.29
CA VAL A 245 -13.77 -21.91 5.51
C VAL A 245 -15.01 -21.48 6.28
N GLN A 246 -15.19 -20.17 6.50
CA GLN A 246 -16.35 -19.60 7.20
C GLN A 246 -17.67 -19.95 6.50
N ASN A 247 -17.72 -19.89 5.16
CA ASN A 247 -18.93 -20.19 4.41
C ASN A 247 -19.28 -21.68 4.44
N GLN A 248 -18.29 -22.57 4.38
CA GLN A 248 -18.51 -24.02 4.36
C GLN A 248 -18.84 -24.56 5.75
N LEU A 249 -18.18 -24.05 6.79
CA LEU A 249 -18.29 -24.55 8.17
C LEU A 249 -19.16 -23.68 9.07
N ASN A 250 -19.69 -22.56 8.55
CA ASN A 250 -20.52 -21.60 9.28
C ASN A 250 -19.87 -21.10 10.59
N VAL A 251 -18.61 -20.68 10.51
CA VAL A 251 -17.83 -20.16 11.64
C VAL A 251 -17.56 -18.66 11.50
N HIS A 252 -17.20 -18.00 12.61
CA HIS A 252 -16.94 -16.55 12.65
C HIS A 252 -15.44 -16.22 12.79
N ASP A 253 -14.89 -16.08 14.00
CA ASP A 253 -13.48 -15.72 14.17
C ASP A 253 -12.57 -16.96 14.06
N VAL A 254 -11.95 -17.11 12.90
CA VAL A 254 -11.02 -18.22 12.60
C VAL A 254 -9.82 -18.31 13.54
N ASN A 255 -9.57 -17.34 14.42
CA ASN A 255 -8.45 -17.39 15.37
C ASN A 255 -8.88 -17.66 16.82
N GLU A 256 -10.16 -17.92 17.08
CA GLU A 256 -10.65 -18.36 18.40
C GLU A 256 -10.42 -19.86 18.60
N ILE A 257 -10.10 -20.26 19.84
CA ILE A 257 -9.73 -21.64 20.19
C ILE A 257 -10.78 -22.63 19.69
N GLU A 258 -12.03 -22.44 20.08
CA GLU A 258 -13.14 -23.35 19.77
C GLU A 258 -13.42 -23.38 18.25
N THR A 259 -13.23 -22.25 17.57
CA THR A 259 -13.40 -22.18 16.13
C THR A 259 -12.29 -22.94 15.40
N ILE A 260 -11.03 -22.83 15.87
CA ILE A 260 -9.90 -23.55 15.29
C ILE A 260 -10.07 -25.05 15.50
N GLU A 261 -10.39 -25.49 16.73
CA GLU A 261 -10.68 -26.89 17.07
C GLU A 261 -11.76 -27.44 16.12
N TYR A 262 -12.88 -26.72 15.99
CA TYR A 262 -13.99 -27.11 15.11
C TYR A 262 -13.57 -27.20 13.64
N ILE A 263 -12.80 -26.24 13.11
CA ILE A 263 -12.31 -26.28 11.73
C ILE A 263 -11.42 -27.49 11.49
N ILE A 264 -10.50 -27.79 12.42
CA ILE A 264 -9.55 -28.92 12.29
C ILE A 264 -10.32 -30.25 12.30
N GLU A 265 -11.26 -30.42 13.22
CA GLU A 265 -12.07 -31.64 13.34
C GLU A 265 -12.98 -31.85 12.12
N ASN A 266 -13.52 -30.76 11.56
CA ASN A 266 -14.50 -30.82 10.47
C ASN A 266 -13.88 -30.57 9.08
N LYS A 267 -12.55 -30.52 8.95
CA LYS A 267 -11.90 -30.27 7.64
C LYS A 267 -12.26 -31.30 6.57
N SER A 268 -12.57 -32.53 6.98
CA SER A 268 -13.00 -33.61 6.09
C SER A 268 -14.37 -33.36 5.43
N THR A 269 -15.16 -32.43 5.99
CA THR A 269 -16.46 -32.02 5.45
C THR A 269 -16.34 -30.96 4.36
N LEU A 270 -15.16 -30.33 4.21
CA LEU A 270 -14.93 -29.35 3.16
C LEU A 270 -15.05 -29.99 1.78
N SER A 271 -15.78 -29.34 0.88
CA SER A 271 -15.93 -29.82 -0.48
C SER A 271 -14.57 -29.84 -1.21
N ARG A 272 -14.40 -30.78 -2.16
CA ARG A 272 -13.18 -30.83 -2.99
C ARG A 272 -12.88 -29.50 -3.68
N LYS A 273 -13.93 -28.81 -4.15
CA LYS A 273 -13.81 -27.48 -4.77
C LYS A 273 -13.29 -26.43 -3.77
N SER A 274 -13.77 -26.46 -2.54
CA SER A 274 -13.33 -25.56 -1.48
C SER A 274 -11.88 -25.82 -1.10
N LEU A 275 -11.46 -27.08 -0.99
CA LEU A 275 -10.07 -27.44 -0.73
C LEU A 275 -9.12 -26.99 -1.85
N GLU A 276 -9.55 -27.09 -3.11
CA GLU A 276 -8.78 -26.57 -4.25
C GLU A 276 -8.61 -25.05 -4.18
N ILE A 277 -9.70 -24.32 -3.89
CA ILE A 277 -9.66 -22.85 -3.70
C ILE A 277 -8.72 -22.49 -2.53
N ILE A 278 -8.87 -23.16 -1.39
CA ILE A 278 -8.04 -22.94 -0.20
C ILE A 278 -6.57 -23.18 -0.53
N SER A 279 -6.24 -24.26 -1.24
CA SER A 279 -4.88 -24.58 -1.65
C SER A 279 -4.25 -23.49 -2.53
N ILE A 280 -4.97 -23.06 -3.57
CA ILE A 280 -4.50 -22.01 -4.49
C ILE A 280 -4.24 -20.70 -3.74
N TYR A 281 -5.18 -20.26 -2.90
CA TYR A 281 -5.03 -18.99 -2.19
C TYR A 281 -4.02 -19.06 -1.04
N LEU A 282 -3.80 -20.21 -0.39
CA LEU A 282 -2.72 -20.36 0.58
C LEU A 282 -1.34 -20.30 -0.09
N GLN A 283 -1.16 -20.93 -1.26
CA GLN A 283 0.06 -20.82 -2.05
C GLN A 283 0.31 -19.38 -2.54
N GLU A 284 -0.73 -18.70 -3.01
CA GLU A 284 -0.62 -17.30 -3.43
C GLU A 284 -0.27 -16.38 -2.24
N ALA A 285 -0.84 -16.66 -1.05
CA ALA A 285 -0.54 -15.91 0.16
C ALA A 285 0.92 -16.08 0.59
N GLU A 286 1.42 -17.32 0.60
CA GLU A 286 2.83 -17.64 0.89
C GLU A 286 3.79 -16.90 -0.05
N SER A 287 3.65 -17.12 -1.36
CA SER A 287 4.48 -16.49 -2.40
C SER A 287 4.46 -14.96 -2.31
N SER A 288 3.28 -14.39 -2.01
CA SER A 288 3.15 -12.95 -1.83
C SER A 288 3.89 -12.45 -0.59
N PHE A 289 3.78 -13.13 0.55
CA PHE A 289 4.50 -12.71 1.75
C PHE A 289 6.01 -12.93 1.65
N GLU A 290 6.47 -13.98 0.97
CA GLU A 290 7.89 -14.18 0.66
C GLU A 290 8.44 -13.00 -0.16
N ARG A 291 7.76 -12.64 -1.25
CA ARG A 291 8.13 -11.46 -2.05
C ARG A 291 8.09 -10.17 -1.23
N ALA A 292 7.09 -10.00 -0.37
CA ALA A 292 7.04 -8.83 0.51
C ALA A 292 8.27 -8.78 1.43
N ASN A 293 8.64 -9.92 2.02
CA ASN A 293 9.80 -10.02 2.90
C ASN A 293 11.12 -9.73 2.16
N GLU A 294 11.30 -10.28 0.95
CA GLU A 294 12.45 -10.01 0.08
C GLU A 294 12.60 -8.51 -0.25
N ASN A 295 11.48 -7.86 -0.63
CA ASN A 295 11.49 -6.43 -0.96
C ASN A 295 11.64 -5.52 0.25
N SER A 296 11.38 -6.02 1.47
CA SER A 296 11.45 -5.22 2.70
C SER A 296 12.88 -4.96 3.18
N LEU A 297 13.90 -5.61 2.59
CA LEU A 297 15.33 -5.42 2.91
C LEU A 297 15.66 -5.53 4.41
N ASN A 298 14.95 -6.40 5.14
CA ASN A 298 15.06 -6.59 6.59
C ASN A 298 14.63 -5.39 7.46
N ASP A 299 13.82 -4.48 6.92
CA ASP A 299 13.22 -3.40 7.69
C ASP A 299 12.40 -3.92 8.88
N PHE A 300 12.70 -3.40 10.08
CA PHE A 300 12.12 -3.90 11.33
C PHE A 300 10.61 -3.72 11.39
N MET A 301 10.08 -2.64 10.80
CA MET A 301 8.65 -2.36 10.78
C MET A 301 7.96 -3.42 9.92
N TRP A 302 8.44 -3.62 8.69
CA TRP A 302 7.85 -4.58 7.75
C TRP A 302 7.93 -6.02 8.22
N GLN A 303 9.04 -6.45 8.79
CA GLN A 303 9.18 -7.80 9.35
C GLN A 303 8.12 -8.10 10.42
N SER A 304 7.75 -7.12 11.26
CA SER A 304 6.75 -7.31 12.32
C SER A 304 5.35 -7.65 11.78
N PHE A 305 5.02 -7.15 10.59
CA PHE A 305 3.75 -7.40 9.92
C PHE A 305 3.78 -8.67 9.07
N ILE A 306 4.80 -8.82 8.24
CA ILE A 306 4.89 -9.87 7.23
C ILE A 306 5.05 -11.24 7.89
N LYS A 307 5.99 -11.37 8.85
CA LYS A 307 6.25 -12.65 9.53
C LYS A 307 5.04 -13.21 10.25
N TYR A 308 4.24 -12.33 10.88
CA TYR A 308 3.00 -12.75 11.52
C TYR A 308 1.99 -13.32 10.53
N ASN A 309 1.87 -12.70 9.34
CA ASN A 309 0.97 -13.20 8.32
C ASN A 309 1.48 -14.50 7.70
N GLN A 310 2.80 -14.65 7.50
CA GLN A 310 3.42 -15.90 7.07
C GLN A 310 3.14 -17.02 8.06
N ALA A 311 3.33 -16.79 9.37
CA ALA A 311 3.05 -17.77 10.42
C ALA A 311 1.61 -18.30 10.34
N ARG A 312 0.64 -17.42 10.06
CA ARG A 312 -0.76 -17.80 9.89
C ARG A 312 -0.98 -18.64 8.63
N VAL A 313 -0.33 -18.29 7.52
CA VAL A 313 -0.40 -19.10 6.29
C VAL A 313 0.13 -20.51 6.56
N TYR A 314 1.29 -20.64 7.19
CA TYR A 314 1.87 -21.95 7.53
C TYR A 314 0.97 -22.77 8.46
N PHE A 315 0.37 -22.13 9.47
CA PHE A 315 -0.59 -22.80 10.35
C PHE A 315 -1.75 -23.42 9.56
N TRP A 316 -2.39 -22.65 8.68
CA TRP A 316 -3.53 -23.14 7.90
C TRP A 316 -3.13 -24.13 6.80
N LYS A 317 -1.95 -23.98 6.20
CA LYS A 317 -1.39 -24.96 5.26
C LYS A 317 -1.18 -26.32 5.94
N GLN A 318 -0.58 -26.34 7.13
CA GLN A 318 -0.44 -27.56 7.91
C GLN A 318 -1.81 -28.18 8.21
N HIS A 319 -2.73 -27.42 8.81
CA HIS A 319 -3.92 -28.02 9.38
C HIS A 319 -5.05 -28.31 8.37
N LEU A 320 -5.16 -27.54 7.28
CA LEU A 320 -6.17 -27.78 6.23
C LEU A 320 -5.67 -28.68 5.10
N LEU A 321 -4.38 -28.60 4.75
CA LEU A 321 -3.83 -29.29 3.57
C LEU A 321 -2.85 -30.42 3.92
N ASN A 322 -2.41 -30.52 5.18
CA ASN A 322 -1.33 -31.41 5.61
C ASN A 322 -0.04 -31.21 4.78
N SER A 323 0.22 -29.97 4.34
CA SER A 323 1.29 -29.67 3.38
C SER A 323 2.59 -29.18 4.02
N GLU A 324 2.64 -29.06 5.35
CA GLU A 324 3.76 -28.50 6.09
C GLU A 324 4.12 -29.41 7.29
N PRO A 325 5.40 -29.47 7.68
CA PRO A 325 5.82 -30.10 8.93
C PRO A 325 5.16 -29.46 10.16
N GLU A 326 5.03 -30.23 11.25
CA GLU A 326 4.28 -29.80 12.44
C GLU A 326 4.87 -28.58 13.18
N GLU A 327 6.12 -28.25 12.93
CA GLU A 327 6.86 -27.20 13.65
C GLU A 327 7.02 -25.90 12.87
N THR A 328 6.79 -25.90 11.55
CA THR A 328 7.10 -24.74 10.70
C THR A 328 6.38 -23.47 11.15
N TRP A 329 5.06 -23.52 11.38
CA TRP A 329 4.33 -22.31 11.78
C TRP A 329 4.75 -21.77 13.16
N LYS A 330 5.23 -22.64 14.06
CA LYS A 330 5.68 -22.23 15.41
C LYS A 330 6.93 -21.38 15.32
N GLU A 331 7.90 -21.82 14.50
CA GLU A 331 9.13 -21.08 14.26
C GLU A 331 8.80 -19.69 13.70
N TYR A 332 7.98 -19.63 12.65
CA TYR A 332 7.54 -18.36 12.06
C TYR A 332 6.74 -17.49 13.05
N MET A 333 5.89 -18.09 13.90
CA MET A 333 5.14 -17.34 14.91
C MET A 333 6.05 -16.76 15.99
N ASN A 334 7.05 -17.53 16.46
CA ASN A 334 8.04 -17.05 17.42
C ASN A 334 8.88 -15.90 16.83
N GLU A 335 9.30 -16.02 15.57
CA GLU A 335 9.98 -14.93 14.87
C GLU A 335 9.10 -13.70 14.72
N ALA A 336 7.79 -13.88 14.47
CA ALA A 336 6.84 -12.79 14.37
C ALA A 336 6.65 -12.06 15.70
N ILE A 337 6.50 -12.81 16.81
CA ILE A 337 6.40 -12.24 18.17
C ILE A 337 7.69 -11.48 18.50
N TYR A 338 8.86 -12.06 18.23
CA TYR A 338 10.14 -11.39 18.44
C TYR A 338 10.26 -10.10 17.61
N ALA A 339 9.89 -10.14 16.32
CA ALA A 339 9.93 -8.98 15.45
C ALA A 339 9.00 -7.86 15.94
N ARG A 340 7.82 -8.20 16.44
CA ARG A 340 6.87 -7.24 17.05
C ARG A 340 7.40 -6.66 18.35
N LYS A 341 7.88 -7.50 19.26
CA LYS A 341 8.51 -7.05 20.51
C LYS A 341 9.67 -6.10 20.26
N ARG A 342 10.54 -6.44 19.30
CA ARG A 342 11.65 -5.58 18.89
C ARG A 342 11.15 -4.23 18.39
N LEU A 343 10.12 -4.21 17.54
CA LEU A 343 9.51 -2.96 17.07
C LEU A 343 8.90 -2.14 18.21
N SER A 344 8.14 -2.78 19.12
CA SER A 344 7.56 -2.12 20.30
C SER A 344 8.64 -1.42 21.13
N LEU A 345 9.76 -2.10 21.41
CA LEU A 345 10.90 -1.55 22.16
C LEU A 345 11.53 -0.36 21.44
N PHE A 346 11.79 -0.47 20.13
CA PHE A 346 12.34 0.65 19.35
C PHE A 346 11.41 1.87 19.34
N ILE A 347 10.10 1.65 19.26
CA ILE A 347 9.14 2.75 19.28
C ILE A 347 9.11 3.40 20.66
N ASP A 348 9.18 2.62 21.74
CA ASP A 348 9.25 3.13 23.11
C ASP A 348 10.45 4.07 23.31
N ASP A 349 11.62 3.66 22.79
CA ASP A 349 12.84 4.49 22.80
C ASP A 349 12.67 5.77 21.96
N VAL A 350 12.02 5.68 20.80
CA VAL A 350 11.83 6.84 19.89
C VAL A 350 10.89 7.88 20.48
N VAL A 351 9.84 7.45 21.18
CA VAL A 351 8.84 8.35 21.79
C VAL A 351 9.23 8.79 23.20
N ASP A 352 10.41 8.38 23.69
CA ASP A 352 10.97 8.77 25.00
C ASP A 352 9.99 8.49 26.15
N GLY A 353 9.42 7.29 26.15
CA GLY A 353 8.46 6.84 27.17
C GLY A 353 7.06 7.48 27.10
N LYS A 354 6.79 8.41 26.16
CA LYS A 354 5.45 8.99 25.97
C LYS A 354 4.42 7.90 25.64
N ASP A 355 3.24 8.02 26.25
CA ASP A 355 2.11 7.14 25.99
C ASP A 355 1.36 7.58 24.71
N THR A 356 1.91 7.23 23.55
CA THR A 356 1.36 7.59 22.24
C THR A 356 0.40 6.52 21.71
N HIS A 357 -0.58 6.92 20.90
CA HIS A 357 -1.48 5.99 20.21
C HIS A 357 -0.71 4.96 19.37
N LEU A 358 0.37 5.39 18.71
CA LEU A 358 1.19 4.52 17.88
C LEU A 358 1.94 3.46 18.70
N LYS A 359 2.56 3.86 19.83
CA LYS A 359 3.18 2.93 20.78
C LYS A 359 2.16 1.88 21.25
N ASN A 360 0.98 2.34 21.65
CA ASN A 360 -0.10 1.48 22.11
C ASN A 360 -0.61 0.55 21.00
N HIS A 361 -0.60 1.00 19.75
CA HIS A 361 -0.96 0.18 18.61
C HIS A 361 0.04 -0.96 18.37
N PHE A 362 1.35 -0.69 18.44
CA PHE A 362 2.37 -1.75 18.28
C PHE A 362 2.36 -2.73 19.45
N LEU A 363 2.17 -2.25 20.68
CA LEU A 363 1.99 -3.13 21.83
C LEU A 363 0.76 -4.03 21.65
N TYR A 364 -0.37 -3.48 21.18
CA TYR A 364 -1.56 -4.25 20.85
C TYR A 364 -1.25 -5.38 19.83
N GLN A 365 -0.45 -5.11 18.80
CA GLN A 365 -0.08 -6.11 17.80
C GLN A 365 0.79 -7.23 18.40
N GLU A 366 1.73 -6.91 19.28
CA GLU A 366 2.53 -7.89 20.01
C GLU A 366 1.66 -8.79 20.89
N TYR A 367 0.74 -8.19 21.67
CA TYR A 367 -0.22 -8.94 22.50
C TYR A 367 -1.08 -9.87 21.65
N ILE A 368 -1.60 -9.39 20.51
CA ILE A 368 -2.40 -10.23 19.61
C ILE A 368 -1.60 -11.40 19.05
N ALA A 369 -0.33 -11.21 18.65
CA ALA A 369 0.50 -12.32 18.16
C ALA A 369 0.68 -13.39 19.25
N SER A 370 1.00 -12.96 20.46
CA SER A 370 1.22 -13.86 21.60
C SER A 370 -0.04 -14.65 21.95
N LEU A 371 -1.21 -13.99 21.98
CA LEU A 371 -2.48 -14.65 22.29
C LEU A 371 -2.96 -15.57 21.17
N VAL A 372 -2.75 -15.21 19.90
CA VAL A 372 -3.05 -16.10 18.76
C VAL A 372 -2.15 -17.33 18.78
N ASN A 373 -0.88 -17.18 19.16
CA ASN A 373 0.02 -18.31 19.36
C ASN A 373 -0.52 -19.28 20.43
N PHE A 374 -1.00 -18.77 21.57
CA PHE A 374 -1.67 -19.61 22.57
C PHE A 374 -2.93 -20.28 22.01
N ASN A 375 -3.76 -19.55 21.26
CA ASN A 375 -4.96 -20.13 20.66
C ASN A 375 -4.63 -21.29 19.70
N TYR A 376 -3.61 -21.12 18.86
CA TYR A 376 -3.13 -22.17 17.94
C TYR A 376 -2.57 -23.38 18.69
N ALA A 377 -1.75 -23.15 19.72
CA ALA A 377 -1.19 -24.23 20.53
C ALA A 377 -2.28 -25.02 21.28
N ILE A 378 -3.21 -24.33 21.95
CA ILE A 378 -4.31 -24.96 22.69
C ILE A 378 -5.20 -25.77 21.74
N ALA A 379 -5.63 -25.17 20.63
CA ALA A 379 -6.53 -25.81 19.68
C ALA A 379 -5.91 -27.04 18.97
N THR A 380 -4.57 -27.13 18.97
CA THR A 380 -3.83 -28.28 18.43
C THR A 380 -3.34 -29.23 19.50
N GLN A 381 -3.83 -29.09 20.74
CA GLN A 381 -3.50 -29.92 21.90
C GLN A 381 -1.99 -29.93 22.24
N GLN A 382 -1.30 -28.85 21.89
CA GLN A 382 0.07 -28.59 22.30
C GLN A 382 0.08 -27.92 23.69
N ASP A 383 1.24 -27.91 24.32
CA ASP A 383 1.42 -27.26 25.64
C ASP A 383 1.93 -25.86 25.53
N ILE A 384 1.95 -25.23 26.68
CA ILE A 384 2.11 -23.80 26.84
C ILE A 384 2.81 -23.48 28.18
N THR A 385 3.52 -24.45 28.82
CA THR A 385 4.16 -24.28 30.15
C THR A 385 5.60 -23.73 30.18
N ASN A 386 6.40 -23.82 29.12
CA ASN A 386 7.77 -23.28 29.08
C ASN A 386 7.87 -21.88 28.42
N PRO A 387 8.27 -20.81 29.13
CA PRO A 387 8.38 -19.46 28.56
C PRO A 387 9.46 -19.27 27.49
N HIS A 388 10.32 -20.27 27.23
CA HIS A 388 11.39 -20.15 26.23
C HIS A 388 11.42 -21.21 25.11
N HIS A 389 10.96 -22.46 25.25
CA HIS A 389 10.89 -23.43 24.13
C HIS A 389 10.02 -24.65 24.47
N THR A 390 9.19 -25.11 23.51
CA THR A 390 8.64 -26.50 23.37
C THR A 390 7.73 -27.07 24.46
N TYR A 391 6.79 -27.93 24.04
CA TYR A 391 5.45 -27.98 24.64
C TYR A 391 4.66 -29.32 24.40
N SER A 392 4.23 -30.09 25.46
CA SER A 392 3.06 -31.05 25.54
C SER A 392 2.20 -31.10 26.88
N TYR A 393 0.85 -31.16 26.80
CA TYR A 393 -0.21 -30.99 27.87
C TYR A 393 -0.65 -32.36 28.47
N PRO A 394 -1.20 -32.58 29.72
CA PRO A 394 -1.97 -31.73 30.68
C PRO A 394 -1.42 -31.61 32.14
N SER A 395 -1.99 -30.65 32.90
CA SER A 395 -1.86 -30.25 34.35
C SER A 395 -1.25 -28.84 34.52
N TYR A 396 -2.01 -27.81 34.94
CA TYR A 396 -1.67 -26.43 34.55
C TYR A 396 -1.76 -25.33 35.66
N ILE A 397 -0.63 -24.72 36.07
CA ILE A 397 -0.57 -23.53 36.98
C ILE A 397 0.25 -22.32 36.40
N GLY A 398 1.10 -22.44 35.37
CA GLY A 398 2.01 -21.33 34.91
C GLY A 398 1.47 -20.20 33.97
N LEU A 399 0.41 -20.50 33.25
CA LEU A 399 -0.56 -20.00 32.25
C LEU A 399 -1.34 -18.86 32.75
N SER A 400 -2.15 -19.20 33.75
CA SER A 400 -2.76 -18.26 34.67
C SER A 400 -1.72 -17.33 35.31
N ASN A 401 -0.44 -17.72 35.36
CA ASN A 401 0.67 -16.88 35.84
C ASN A 401 1.48 -16.18 34.73
N HIS A 402 1.24 -16.45 33.44
CA HIS A 402 2.01 -15.85 32.33
C HIS A 402 1.58 -14.38 32.16
N PRO A 403 2.49 -13.41 31.95
CA PRO A 403 2.14 -11.98 31.91
C PRO A 403 0.97 -11.64 30.97
N TYR A 404 1.00 -12.13 29.72
CA TYR A 404 -0.10 -11.95 28.74
C TYR A 404 -1.48 -12.50 29.17
N VAL A 405 -1.54 -13.37 30.18
CA VAL A 405 -2.78 -13.99 30.65
C VAL A 405 -3.12 -13.51 32.06
N ARG A 406 -2.14 -13.27 32.93
CA ARG A 406 -2.34 -12.81 34.30
C ARG A 406 -2.71 -11.33 34.37
N GLU A 407 -2.02 -10.50 33.59
CA GLU A 407 -2.20 -9.06 33.63
C GLU A 407 -3.32 -8.67 32.67
N ASP A 408 -4.40 -8.11 33.20
CA ASP A 408 -5.48 -7.60 32.37
C ASP A 408 -4.95 -6.49 31.46
N PHE A 409 -5.18 -6.65 30.17
CA PHE A 409 -4.78 -5.65 29.22
C PHE A 409 -5.71 -4.43 29.34
N THR A 410 -5.13 -3.29 29.71
CA THR A 410 -5.88 -2.11 30.19
C THR A 410 -6.36 -1.18 29.07
N MET A 411 -5.93 -1.38 27.83
CA MET A 411 -6.30 -0.53 26.69
C MET A 411 -7.64 -0.97 26.06
N PRO A 412 -8.33 -0.14 25.26
CA PRO A 412 -9.72 -0.38 24.83
C PRO A 412 -9.90 -1.48 23.77
N PHE A 413 -8.92 -2.37 23.60
CA PHE A 413 -8.94 -3.41 22.58
C PHE A 413 -9.64 -4.69 23.08
N SER A 414 -10.97 -4.72 22.99
CA SER A 414 -11.81 -5.81 23.50
C SER A 414 -11.46 -7.22 22.99
N ARG A 415 -10.81 -7.32 21.82
CA ARG A 415 -10.35 -8.60 21.27
C ARG A 415 -9.31 -9.28 22.16
N ILE A 416 -8.41 -8.52 22.78
CA ILE A 416 -7.41 -9.06 23.71
C ILE A 416 -8.11 -9.61 24.95
N ALA A 417 -8.97 -8.81 25.59
CA ALA A 417 -9.70 -9.23 26.78
C ALA A 417 -10.47 -10.55 26.55
N ARG A 418 -11.15 -10.66 25.40
CA ARG A 418 -11.84 -11.88 25.00
C ARG A 418 -10.90 -13.09 24.84
N TYR A 419 -9.73 -12.92 24.23
CA TYR A 419 -8.75 -14.02 24.13
C TYR A 419 -8.17 -14.41 25.49
N GLN A 420 -7.86 -13.43 26.35
CA GLN A 420 -7.40 -13.70 27.72
C GLN A 420 -8.44 -14.49 28.52
N GLU A 421 -9.72 -14.08 28.45
CA GLU A 421 -10.84 -14.76 29.12
C GLU A 421 -10.95 -16.22 28.67
N ARG A 422 -10.99 -16.48 27.36
CA ARG A 422 -11.08 -17.84 26.81
C ARG A 422 -9.92 -18.75 27.24
N ILE A 423 -8.70 -18.22 27.22
CA ILE A 423 -7.51 -18.96 27.67
C ILE A 423 -7.63 -19.29 29.17
N ARG A 424 -8.08 -18.34 30.00
CA ARG A 424 -8.28 -18.55 31.45
C ARG A 424 -9.37 -19.57 31.73
N GLU A 425 -10.52 -19.48 31.05
CA GLU A 425 -11.63 -20.43 31.17
C GLU A 425 -11.16 -21.87 30.88
N ARG A 426 -10.44 -22.05 29.77
CA ARG A 426 -9.91 -23.36 29.37
C ARG A 426 -8.86 -23.90 30.35
N ALA A 427 -8.00 -23.03 30.87
CA ALA A 427 -7.03 -23.41 31.90
C ALA A 427 -7.72 -23.86 33.21
N ASN A 428 -8.80 -23.17 33.59
CA ASN A 428 -9.55 -23.47 34.81
C ASN A 428 -10.42 -24.72 34.67
N SER A 429 -11.05 -24.97 33.52
CA SER A 429 -11.92 -26.15 33.32
C SER A 429 -11.15 -27.46 33.49
N VAL A 430 -9.90 -27.51 33.02
CA VAL A 430 -9.07 -28.72 33.14
C VAL A 430 -8.49 -28.91 34.55
N LEU A 431 -8.34 -27.84 35.33
CA LEU A 431 -8.00 -27.94 36.75
C LEU A 431 -9.13 -28.50 37.62
N VAL A 432 -10.37 -28.48 37.14
CA VAL A 432 -11.54 -29.04 37.84
C VAL A 432 -11.80 -30.50 37.46
N GLU A 433 -11.36 -30.92 36.27
CA GLU A 433 -11.52 -32.30 35.75
C GLU A 433 -10.41 -33.27 36.17
N ASN A 434 -9.27 -32.76 36.68
CA ASN A 434 -8.17 -33.53 37.28
C ASN A 434 -8.16 -33.36 38.79
#